data_AF-A0A832D2G2-F1
#
_entry.id   AF-A0A832D2G2-F1
#
_cell.length_a   1.000
_cell.length_b   1.000
_cell.length_c   1.000
_cell.angle_alpha   90.00
_cell.angle_beta   90.00
_cell.angle_gamma   90.00
#
_symmetry.space_group_name_H-M   'P 1'
#
loop_
_entity.id
_entity.type
_entity.pdbx_description
1 polymer ?
#
loop_
_entity_poly.entity_id
_entity_poly.type
_entity_poly.pdbx_seq_one_letter_code
_entity_poly.pdbx_strand_id
1 'polypeptide(L)'
;MGSSSLSLKGGFFKKSASECFKAFEIEKFAKCINLNEDEFLEIEINGRALKSVKIAKTAVSARNRFISVPKMKVHHLTKVTLGIKNNIGFLKKPAVYMHPGIDQKLVDLLQFTKPKLTIIDGIIAGNLSEMFPKPVKHGVMIASDNVVACDFVATLLMNINPYEVEHIRLAMEIFNLKAEDIEVVGEIEPKDYSLSFTSRILGKLRI
;
A
#
# COMPACT_ATOMS: atom_id res chain seq x y z
N MET A 1 10.88 0.39 30.25
CA MET A 1 10.09 -0.63 29.52
C MET A 1 10.59 -0.65 28.09
N GLY A 2 11.33 -1.69 27.69
CA GLY A 2 11.83 -1.81 26.32
C GLY A 2 10.67 -1.80 25.34
N SER A 3 10.66 -0.87 24.40
CA SER A 3 9.67 -0.81 23.35
C SER A 3 9.81 -2.05 22.47
N SER A 4 8.98 -3.08 22.70
CA SER A 4 8.91 -4.21 21.79
C SER A 4 8.38 -3.73 20.44
N SER A 5 9.09 -4.08 19.37
CA SER A 5 8.66 -3.84 17.99
C SER A 5 7.33 -4.57 17.73
N LEU A 6 6.40 -3.88 17.06
CA LEU A 6 5.10 -4.42 16.67
C LEU A 6 5.07 -4.65 15.16
N SER A 7 4.68 -5.85 14.73
CA SER A 7 4.43 -6.18 13.32
C SER A 7 2.94 -6.34 13.09
N LEU A 8 2.36 -5.47 12.26
CA LEU A 8 0.93 -5.42 11.99
C LEU A 8 0.65 -5.88 10.56
N LYS A 9 -0.29 -6.80 10.38
CA LYS A 9 -0.70 -7.24 9.05
C LYS A 9 -2.19 -7.53 9.00
N GLY A 10 -2.86 -6.96 8.01
CA GLY A 10 -4.17 -7.40 7.54
C GLY A 10 -4.02 -8.28 6.30
N GLY A 11 -5.05 -9.06 5.98
CA GLY A 11 -5.05 -9.95 4.81
C GLY A 11 -6.43 -10.10 4.21
N PHE A 12 -6.55 -10.72 3.04
CA PHE A 12 -7.86 -10.96 2.44
C PHE A 12 -8.67 -11.98 3.25
N PHE A 13 -8.05 -13.08 3.67
CA PHE A 13 -8.68 -14.07 4.55
C PHE A 13 -8.33 -13.82 6.01
N LYS A 14 -9.21 -14.27 6.92
CA LYS A 14 -9.10 -14.06 8.37
C LYS A 14 -7.71 -14.44 8.91
N LYS A 15 -7.15 -15.57 8.49
CA LYS A 15 -5.89 -16.13 9.01
C LYS A 15 -4.64 -15.80 8.18
N SER A 16 -4.75 -15.15 7.03
CA SER A 16 -3.61 -14.94 6.12
C SER A 16 -2.42 -14.23 6.77
N ALA A 17 -2.68 -13.27 7.67
CA ALA A 17 -1.63 -12.57 8.38
C ALA A 17 -0.89 -13.50 9.36
N SER A 18 -1.63 -14.26 10.19
CA SER A 18 -1.06 -15.21 11.14
C SER A 18 -0.25 -16.32 10.44
N GLU A 19 -0.73 -16.81 9.30
CA GLU A 19 -0.01 -17.79 8.48
C GLU A 19 1.31 -17.20 7.94
N CYS A 20 1.29 -15.96 7.46
CA CYS A 20 2.51 -15.28 7.03
C CYS A 20 3.51 -15.10 8.16
N PHE A 21 3.07 -14.66 9.34
CA PHE A 21 3.97 -14.45 10.47
C PHE A 21 4.70 -15.72 10.88
N LYS A 22 3.99 -16.86 10.88
CA LYS A 22 4.57 -18.17 11.17
C LYS A 22 5.51 -18.63 10.06
N ALA A 23 5.09 -18.55 8.80
CA ALA A 23 5.86 -19.03 7.65
C ALA A 23 7.23 -18.32 7.51
N PHE A 24 7.29 -17.04 7.86
CA PHE A 24 8.52 -16.24 7.83
C PHE A 24 9.16 -16.04 9.21
N GLU A 25 8.67 -16.73 10.24
CA GLU A 25 9.18 -16.68 11.61
C GLU A 25 9.31 -15.26 12.20
N ILE A 26 8.43 -14.34 11.80
CA ILE A 26 8.47 -12.93 12.21
C ILE A 26 8.28 -12.77 13.72
N GLU A 27 7.58 -13.71 14.35
CA GLU A 27 7.33 -13.76 15.79
C GLU A 27 8.62 -13.86 16.62
N LYS A 28 9.74 -14.27 16.01
CA LYS A 28 11.07 -14.26 16.66
C LYS A 28 11.65 -12.86 16.81
N PHE A 29 11.20 -11.90 16.00
CA PHE A 29 11.79 -10.55 15.89
C PHE A 29 10.88 -9.43 16.38
N ALA A 30 9.56 -9.65 16.38
CA ALA A 30 8.58 -8.65 16.76
C ALA A 30 7.30 -9.31 17.31
N LYS A 31 6.56 -8.55 18.11
CA LYS A 31 5.19 -8.94 18.50
C LYS A 31 4.27 -8.79 17.28
N CYS A 32 3.73 -9.90 16.81
CA CYS A 32 2.85 -9.95 15.65
C CYS A 32 1.37 -9.74 16.03
N ILE A 33 0.66 -8.89 15.28
CA ILE A 33 -0.77 -8.66 15.43
C ILE A 33 -1.45 -8.85 14.08
N ASN A 34 -2.38 -9.81 14.03
CA ASN A 34 -3.28 -9.98 12.91
C ASN A 34 -4.43 -8.98 13.02
N LEU A 35 -4.41 -7.95 12.19
CA LEU A 35 -5.41 -6.88 12.23
C LEU A 35 -6.81 -7.34 11.83
N ASN A 36 -6.94 -8.48 11.13
CA ASN A 36 -8.25 -9.03 10.78
C ASN A 36 -9.01 -9.57 12.01
N GLU A 37 -8.31 -9.83 13.11
CA GLU A 37 -8.87 -10.35 14.37
C GLU A 37 -8.89 -9.27 15.47
N ASP A 38 -8.51 -8.03 15.14
CA ASP A 38 -8.53 -6.90 16.06
C ASP A 38 -9.96 -6.37 16.29
N GLU A 39 -10.13 -5.57 17.33
CA GLU A 39 -11.30 -4.74 17.52
C GLU A 39 -11.35 -3.67 16.42
N PHE A 40 -12.53 -3.38 15.88
CA PHE A 40 -12.70 -2.37 14.82
C PHE A 40 -13.49 -1.17 15.34
N LEU A 41 -12.92 0.01 15.16
CA LEU A 41 -13.56 1.29 15.46
C LEU A 41 -14.13 1.89 14.18
N GLU A 42 -15.31 2.49 14.27
CA GLU A 42 -15.86 3.32 13.19
C GLU A 42 -15.28 4.72 13.29
N ILE A 43 -14.61 5.15 12.23
CA ILE A 43 -13.86 6.40 12.15
C ILE A 43 -14.45 7.25 11.04
N GLU A 44 -14.80 8.49 11.36
CA GLU A 44 -15.13 9.49 10.34
C GLU A 44 -13.85 9.99 9.66
N ILE A 45 -13.81 9.87 8.34
CA ILE A 45 -12.72 10.36 7.49
C ILE A 45 -13.08 11.73 6.91
N ASN A 46 -14.38 11.97 6.66
CA ASN A 46 -14.88 13.19 6.04
C ASN A 46 -14.14 13.55 4.73
N GLY A 47 -13.68 12.52 4.01
CA GLY A 47 -12.99 12.64 2.74
C GLY A 47 -13.94 12.96 1.59
N ARG A 48 -13.38 13.18 0.40
CA ARG A 48 -14.18 13.54 -0.78
C ARG A 48 -15.14 12.41 -1.17
N ALA A 49 -14.63 11.17 -1.24
CA ALA A 49 -15.37 9.96 -1.57
C ALA A 49 -15.57 9.01 -0.37
N LEU A 50 -14.66 9.02 0.61
CA LEU A 50 -14.72 8.17 1.79
C LEU A 50 -15.20 8.95 3.01
N LYS A 51 -16.43 8.70 3.48
CA LYS A 51 -17.03 9.43 4.61
C LYS A 51 -16.67 8.83 5.96
N SER A 52 -16.84 7.52 6.13
CA SER A 52 -16.42 6.78 7.32
C SER A 52 -15.86 5.40 6.94
N VAL A 53 -15.09 4.80 7.85
CA VAL A 53 -14.55 3.44 7.70
C VAL A 53 -14.41 2.71 9.03
N LYS A 54 -14.41 1.37 8.97
CA LYS A 54 -14.06 0.51 10.11
C LYS A 54 -12.58 0.16 10.07
N ILE A 55 -11.82 0.67 11.04
CA ILE A 55 -10.35 0.52 11.13
C ILE A 55 -10.01 -0.28 12.39
N ALA A 56 -9.03 -1.18 12.29
CA ALA A 56 -8.49 -1.90 13.43
C ALA A 56 -8.00 -0.93 14.53
N LYS A 57 -8.39 -1.16 15.78
CA LYS A 57 -8.08 -0.29 16.94
C LYS A 57 -6.58 -0.09 17.13
N THR A 58 -5.78 -1.13 16.89
CA THR A 58 -4.32 -1.04 16.92
C THR A 58 -3.80 -0.08 15.86
N ALA A 59 -4.36 -0.12 14.64
CA ALA A 59 -3.98 0.78 13.56
C ALA A 59 -4.39 2.24 13.84
N VAL A 60 -5.56 2.47 14.46
CA VAL A 60 -5.97 3.81 14.92
C VAL A 60 -4.98 4.36 15.95
N SER A 61 -4.53 3.52 16.89
CA SER A 61 -3.54 3.90 17.90
C SER A 61 -2.15 4.19 17.31
N ALA A 62 -1.80 3.50 16.23
CA ALA A 62 -0.52 3.63 15.54
C ALA A 62 -0.49 4.72 14.44
N ARG A 63 -1.60 5.42 14.18
CA ARG A 63 -1.69 6.47 13.15
C ARG A 63 -0.54 7.49 13.28
N ASN A 64 0.01 7.96 12.17
CA ASN A 64 1.15 8.88 12.12
C ASN A 64 2.45 8.36 12.76
N ARG A 65 2.52 7.09 13.20
CA ARG A 65 3.61 6.54 14.01
C ARG A 65 4.11 5.16 13.54
N PHE A 66 3.72 4.74 12.34
CA PHE A 66 4.10 3.43 11.80
C PHE A 66 4.99 3.55 10.57
N ILE A 67 5.73 2.48 10.31
CA ILE A 67 6.52 2.27 9.10
C ILE A 67 5.70 1.35 8.18
N SER A 68 5.43 1.79 6.95
CA SER A 68 4.76 0.99 5.93
C SER A 68 5.79 0.21 5.13
N VAL A 69 5.60 -1.09 4.97
CA VAL A 69 6.52 -1.95 4.18
C VAL A 69 5.74 -2.64 3.04
N PRO A 70 5.30 -1.90 2.01
CA PRO A 70 4.55 -2.46 0.90
C PRO A 70 5.46 -3.29 -0.03
N LYS A 71 4.85 -4.24 -0.75
CA LYS A 71 5.51 -4.98 -1.83
C LYS A 71 5.38 -4.25 -3.15
N MET A 72 6.47 -4.13 -3.91
CA MET A 72 6.41 -3.63 -5.29
C MET A 72 5.69 -4.62 -6.19
N LYS A 73 4.46 -4.31 -6.59
CA LYS A 73 3.71 -5.13 -7.55
C LYS A 73 2.61 -4.35 -8.28
N VAL A 74 2.23 -4.84 -9.46
CA VAL A 74 1.06 -4.37 -10.20
C VAL A 74 -0.26 -4.71 -9.48
N HIS A 75 -1.32 -3.97 -9.78
CA HIS A 75 -2.67 -4.21 -9.27
C HIS A 75 -3.72 -3.88 -10.35
N HIS A 76 -4.75 -4.70 -10.50
CA HIS A 76 -5.68 -4.56 -11.63
C HIS A 76 -6.54 -3.29 -11.55
N LEU A 77 -7.07 -2.94 -10.37
CA LEU A 77 -7.91 -1.73 -10.19
C LEU A 77 -7.13 -0.41 -10.17
N THR A 78 -5.91 -0.41 -9.63
CA THR A 78 -5.17 0.80 -9.26
C THR A 78 -3.83 0.92 -9.99
N LYS A 79 -3.59 0.06 -10.98
CA LYS A 79 -2.31 -0.17 -11.69
C LYS A 79 -1.18 -0.72 -10.80
N VAL A 80 -1.02 -0.25 -9.57
CA VAL A 80 0.04 -0.66 -8.62
C VAL A 80 -0.48 -0.86 -7.19
N THR A 81 0.26 -1.61 -6.38
CA THR A 81 -0.14 -1.95 -4.99
C THR A 81 0.30 -0.96 -3.91
N LEU A 82 1.24 -0.06 -4.19
CA LEU A 82 2.27 0.48 -3.28
C LEU A 82 1.80 1.19 -1.97
N GLY A 83 2.66 1.99 -1.36
CA GLY A 83 2.53 2.47 0.03
C GLY A 83 1.20 3.11 0.35
N ILE A 84 0.63 3.92 -0.55
CA ILE A 84 -0.69 4.54 -0.37
C ILE A 84 -1.76 3.46 -0.21
N LYS A 85 -1.81 2.48 -1.12
CA LYS A 85 -2.82 1.42 -1.11
C LYS A 85 -2.58 0.37 -0.01
N ASN A 86 -1.37 0.25 0.52
CA ASN A 86 -1.06 -0.62 1.65
C ASN A 86 -1.90 -0.30 2.91
N ASN A 87 -2.35 0.96 3.05
CA ASN A 87 -3.22 1.39 4.15
C ASN A 87 -4.60 0.70 4.16
N ILE A 88 -5.05 0.13 3.03
CA ILE A 88 -6.25 -0.72 3.00
C ILE A 88 -6.11 -1.91 3.99
N GLY A 89 -4.89 -2.35 4.29
CA GLY A 89 -4.61 -3.42 5.25
C GLY A 89 -5.18 -3.17 6.66
N PHE A 90 -5.43 -1.92 7.04
CA PHE A 90 -6.00 -1.56 8.34
C PHE A 90 -7.53 -1.65 8.41
N LEU A 91 -8.19 -1.77 7.27
CA LEU A 91 -9.66 -1.78 7.19
C LEU A 91 -10.24 -3.15 7.49
N LYS A 92 -11.43 -3.17 8.10
CA LYS A 92 -12.22 -4.40 8.28
C LYS A 92 -12.48 -5.08 6.95
N LYS A 93 -12.30 -6.40 6.91
CA LYS A 93 -12.48 -7.22 5.71
C LYS A 93 -13.87 -7.89 5.69
N PRO A 94 -14.47 -8.08 4.49
CA PRO A 94 -13.94 -7.69 3.18
C PRO A 94 -14.14 -6.18 2.91
N ALA A 95 -13.13 -5.53 2.32
CA ALA A 95 -13.13 -4.07 2.09
C ALA A 95 -13.62 -3.67 0.68
N VAL A 96 -14.60 -4.42 0.13
CA VAL A 96 -15.10 -4.25 -1.25
C VAL A 96 -15.72 -2.87 -1.49
N TYR A 97 -16.27 -2.25 -0.44
CA TYR A 97 -16.79 -0.88 -0.48
C TYR A 97 -15.73 0.16 -0.94
N MET A 98 -14.44 -0.18 -0.89
CA MET A 98 -13.37 0.66 -1.42
C MET A 98 -13.28 0.62 -2.95
N HIS A 99 -13.78 -0.41 -3.64
CA HIS A 99 -13.55 -0.59 -5.09
C HIS A 99 -14.16 0.55 -5.93
N PRO A 100 -15.42 0.98 -5.71
CA PRO A 100 -15.97 2.10 -6.46
C PRO A 100 -15.29 3.41 -6.05
N GLY A 101 -14.61 4.07 -7.01
CA GLY A 101 -13.85 5.29 -6.74
C GLY A 101 -12.63 5.06 -5.85
N ILE A 102 -12.00 3.88 -5.97
CA ILE A 102 -10.89 3.45 -5.13
C ILE A 102 -9.76 4.48 -5.05
N ASP A 103 -9.41 5.13 -6.15
CA ASP A 103 -8.28 6.07 -6.17
C ASP A 103 -8.49 7.27 -5.24
N GLN A 104 -9.67 7.92 -5.28
CA GLN A 104 -9.98 9.00 -4.36
C GLN A 104 -10.12 8.49 -2.91
N LYS A 105 -10.74 7.33 -2.69
CA LYS A 105 -10.88 6.74 -1.35
C LYS A 105 -9.54 6.37 -0.71
N LEU A 106 -8.56 5.98 -1.52
CA LEU A 106 -7.20 5.73 -1.08
C LEU A 106 -6.54 7.01 -0.56
N VAL A 107 -6.68 8.13 -1.28
CA VAL A 107 -6.14 9.42 -0.84
C VAL A 107 -6.89 9.95 0.40
N ASP A 108 -8.21 9.76 0.46
CA ASP A 108 -9.01 10.09 1.65
C ASP A 108 -8.54 9.29 2.88
N LEU A 109 -8.30 7.98 2.73
CA LEU A 109 -7.76 7.15 3.80
C LEU A 109 -6.33 7.55 4.19
N LEU A 110 -5.52 7.96 3.21
CA LEU A 110 -4.15 8.41 3.43
C LEU A 110 -4.09 9.65 4.33
N GLN A 111 -5.03 10.58 4.20
CA GLN A 111 -5.13 11.77 5.04
C GLN A 111 -5.33 11.42 6.54
N PHE A 112 -5.91 10.27 6.84
CA PHE A 112 -6.07 9.77 8.21
C PHE A 112 -4.86 8.95 8.69
N THR A 113 -4.32 8.08 7.84
CA THR A 113 -3.31 7.08 8.24
C THR A 113 -1.90 7.63 8.33
N LYS A 114 -1.43 8.31 7.27
CA LYS A 114 -0.11 8.97 7.13
C LYS A 114 1.06 8.16 7.74
N PRO A 115 1.60 7.15 7.03
CA PRO A 115 2.82 6.47 7.49
C PRO A 115 3.96 7.47 7.72
N LYS A 116 4.78 7.23 8.76
CA LYS A 116 5.94 8.09 9.09
C LYS A 116 7.16 7.78 8.20
N LEU A 117 7.24 6.54 7.71
CA LEU A 117 8.26 6.07 6.80
C LEU A 117 7.64 4.98 5.93
N THR A 118 7.89 5.02 4.63
CA THR A 118 7.50 3.95 3.70
C THR A 118 8.75 3.33 3.11
N ILE A 119 8.86 2.00 3.21
CA ILE A 119 9.96 1.22 2.64
C ILE A 119 9.37 0.20 1.67
N ILE A 120 9.42 0.50 0.37
CA ILE A 120 8.92 -0.39 -0.68
C ILE A 120 9.96 -1.49 -0.92
N ASP A 121 9.55 -2.75 -0.72
CA ASP A 121 10.34 -3.93 -1.07
C ASP A 121 10.17 -4.27 -2.56
N GLY A 122 11.20 -3.97 -3.34
CA GLY A 122 11.33 -4.31 -4.76
C GLY A 122 12.34 -5.42 -5.05
N ILE A 123 12.98 -6.05 -4.05
CA ILE A 123 14.07 -7.03 -4.27
C ILE A 123 13.61 -8.12 -5.25
N ILE A 124 12.43 -8.69 -4.95
CA ILE A 124 11.66 -9.52 -5.88
C ILE A 124 10.27 -8.92 -5.99
N ALA A 125 10.00 -8.18 -7.07
CA ALA A 125 8.71 -7.54 -7.33
C ALA A 125 7.72 -8.48 -8.05
N GLY A 126 6.44 -8.06 -8.14
CA GLY A 126 5.38 -8.82 -8.81
C GLY A 126 4.82 -8.14 -10.06
N ASN A 127 4.81 -8.84 -11.18
CA ASN A 127 4.33 -8.34 -12.48
C ASN A 127 3.15 -9.17 -13.02
N LEU A 128 2.46 -8.71 -14.07
CA LEU A 128 1.34 -9.36 -14.77
C LEU A 128 0.03 -9.53 -13.99
N SER A 129 0.09 -9.96 -12.73
CA SER A 129 -1.10 -10.20 -11.90
C SER A 129 -0.79 -9.91 -10.44
N GLU A 130 -1.79 -9.49 -9.69
CA GLU A 130 -1.65 -9.27 -8.25
C GLU A 130 -1.82 -10.56 -7.43
N MET A 131 -2.58 -11.52 -7.95
CA MET A 131 -2.90 -12.81 -7.30
C MET A 131 -1.86 -13.87 -7.69
N PHE A 132 -1.47 -13.89 -8.96
CA PHE A 132 -0.49 -14.81 -9.52
C PHE A 132 0.65 -14.04 -10.19
N PRO A 133 1.44 -13.26 -9.43
CA PRO A 133 2.46 -12.42 -10.00
C PRO A 133 3.56 -13.23 -10.68
N LYS A 134 4.01 -12.77 -11.85
CA LYS A 134 5.31 -13.17 -12.40
C LYS A 134 6.41 -12.44 -11.60
N PRO A 135 7.33 -13.16 -10.93
CA PRO A 135 8.41 -12.54 -10.19
C PRO A 135 9.33 -11.73 -11.11
N VAL A 136 9.73 -10.54 -10.66
CA VAL A 136 10.74 -9.70 -11.31
C VAL A 136 11.83 -9.41 -10.28
N LYS A 137 13.07 -9.84 -10.54
CA LYS A 137 14.23 -9.48 -9.72
C LYS A 137 14.59 -8.03 -9.99
N HIS A 138 13.92 -7.09 -9.34
CA HIS A 138 14.22 -5.68 -9.50
C HIS A 138 15.53 -5.33 -8.79
N GLY A 139 15.69 -5.82 -7.55
CA GLY A 139 16.92 -5.67 -6.77
C GLY A 139 17.00 -4.37 -5.98
N VAL A 140 15.88 -3.66 -5.80
CA VAL A 140 15.85 -2.34 -5.14
C VAL A 140 14.99 -2.33 -3.88
N MET A 141 15.32 -1.41 -2.99
CA MET A 141 14.42 -0.94 -1.93
C MET A 141 14.31 0.57 -2.05
N ILE A 142 13.11 1.10 -1.83
CA ILE A 142 12.85 2.54 -1.93
C ILE A 142 12.34 2.99 -0.57
N ALA A 143 12.93 4.03 0.00
CA ALA A 143 12.56 4.54 1.30
C ALA A 143 12.32 6.05 1.24
N SER A 144 11.22 6.50 1.85
CA SER A 144 10.94 7.93 2.02
C SER A 144 9.97 8.12 3.19
N ASP A 145 10.12 9.21 3.93
CA ASP A 145 9.16 9.68 4.93
C ASP A 145 7.90 10.29 4.28
N ASN A 146 7.91 10.52 2.96
CA ASN A 146 6.76 10.88 2.16
C ASN A 146 6.32 9.69 1.29
N VAL A 147 5.21 9.05 1.67
CA VAL A 147 4.64 7.90 0.95
C VAL A 147 4.25 8.22 -0.50
N VAL A 148 3.85 9.46 -0.79
CA VAL A 148 3.48 9.87 -2.16
C VAL A 148 4.73 9.93 -3.04
N ALA A 149 5.82 10.50 -2.52
CA ALA A 149 7.12 10.51 -3.20
C ALA A 149 7.67 9.09 -3.40
N CYS A 150 7.54 8.24 -2.37
CA CYS A 150 7.96 6.84 -2.43
C CYS A 150 7.24 6.07 -3.55
N ASP A 151 5.91 6.19 -3.62
CA ASP A 151 5.10 5.55 -4.65
C ASP A 151 5.38 6.13 -6.05
N PHE A 152 5.60 7.44 -6.16
CA PHE A 152 5.99 8.10 -7.41
C PHE A 152 7.30 7.53 -7.97
N VAL A 153 8.37 7.51 -7.17
CA VAL A 153 9.68 6.97 -7.60
C VAL A 153 9.59 5.49 -7.93
N ALA A 154 8.83 4.72 -7.16
CA ALA A 154 8.60 3.31 -7.45
C ALA A 154 7.89 3.09 -8.80
N THR A 155 6.96 3.95 -9.19
CA THR A 155 6.33 3.84 -10.51
C THR A 155 7.31 4.14 -11.65
N LEU A 156 8.24 5.09 -11.48
CA LEU A 156 9.32 5.33 -12.44
C LEU A 156 10.20 4.10 -12.62
N LEU A 157 10.62 3.46 -11.52
CA LEU A 157 11.36 2.20 -11.54
C LEU A 157 10.57 1.08 -12.23
N MET A 158 9.24 1.06 -12.06
CA MET A 158 8.37 0.09 -12.74
C MET A 158 8.11 0.41 -14.22
N ASN A 159 8.74 1.44 -14.79
CA ASN A 159 8.45 1.97 -16.13
C ASN A 159 6.95 2.24 -16.35
N ILE A 160 6.27 2.71 -15.30
CA ILE A 160 4.86 3.12 -15.33
C ILE A 160 4.81 4.62 -15.11
N ASN A 161 4.15 5.36 -15.99
CA ASN A 161 3.97 6.80 -15.82
C ASN A 161 3.25 7.08 -14.48
N PRO A 162 3.85 7.83 -13.53
CA PRO A 162 3.23 8.10 -12.24
C PRO A 162 1.89 8.86 -12.37
N TYR A 163 1.77 9.74 -13.36
CA TYR A 163 0.56 10.54 -13.60
C TYR A 163 -0.60 9.72 -14.16
N GLU A 164 -0.29 8.53 -14.68
CA GLU A 164 -1.27 7.55 -15.12
C GLU A 164 -1.82 6.71 -13.96
N VAL A 165 -1.21 6.76 -12.78
CA VAL A 165 -1.66 6.10 -11.55
C VAL A 165 -2.51 7.10 -10.77
N GLU A 166 -3.83 6.97 -10.88
CA GLU A 166 -4.77 8.03 -10.50
C GLU A 166 -4.67 8.45 -9.03
N HIS A 167 -4.56 7.50 -8.08
CA HIS A 167 -4.37 7.85 -6.67
C HIS A 167 -3.03 8.52 -6.36
N ILE A 168 -1.95 8.25 -7.12
CA ILE A 168 -0.67 8.95 -6.95
C ILE A 168 -0.83 10.39 -7.45
N ARG A 169 -1.39 10.58 -8.65
CA ARG A 169 -1.67 11.92 -9.21
C ARG A 169 -2.55 12.75 -8.26
N LEU A 170 -3.66 12.17 -7.78
CA LEU A 170 -4.56 12.84 -6.83
C LEU A 170 -3.86 13.18 -5.51
N ALA A 171 -3.00 12.29 -5.00
CA ALA A 171 -2.23 12.54 -3.79
C ALA A 171 -1.23 13.68 -3.99
N MET A 172 -0.51 13.72 -5.11
CA MET A 172 0.40 14.83 -5.44
C MET A 172 -0.34 16.18 -5.44
N GLU A 173 -1.53 16.24 -6.05
CA GLU A 173 -2.37 17.44 -6.07
C GLU A 173 -2.84 17.84 -4.66
N ILE A 174 -3.39 16.90 -3.90
CA ILE A 174 -3.98 17.16 -2.57
C ILE A 174 -2.92 17.54 -1.53
N PHE A 175 -1.74 16.92 -1.59
CA PHE A 175 -0.63 17.21 -0.68
C PHE A 175 0.34 18.27 -1.23
N ASN A 176 0.04 18.87 -2.38
CA ASN A 176 0.85 19.89 -3.05
C ASN A 176 2.32 19.48 -3.21
N LEU A 177 2.56 18.23 -3.63
CA LEU A 177 3.88 17.69 -3.93
C LEU A 177 4.10 17.74 -5.44
N LYS A 178 5.12 18.46 -5.90
CA LYS A 178 5.51 18.45 -7.31
C LYS A 178 6.62 17.45 -7.54
N ALA A 179 6.72 16.94 -8.77
CA ALA A 179 7.79 16.01 -9.13
C ALA A 179 9.19 16.62 -8.99
N GLU A 180 9.32 17.92 -9.29
CA GLU A 180 10.56 18.69 -9.13
C GLU A 180 11.02 18.82 -7.67
N ASP A 181 10.12 18.63 -6.70
CA ASP A 181 10.44 18.67 -5.27
C ASP A 181 10.94 17.31 -4.74
N ILE A 182 10.92 16.26 -5.58
CA ILE A 182 11.32 14.90 -5.19
C ILE A 182 12.80 14.70 -5.52
N GLU A 183 13.65 14.80 -4.50
CA GLU A 183 15.05 14.42 -4.62
C GLU A 183 15.21 12.89 -4.52
N VAL A 184 15.94 12.31 -5.48
CA VAL A 184 16.26 10.88 -5.50
C VAL A 184 17.74 10.69 -5.24
N VAL A 185 18.05 9.99 -4.14
CA VAL A 185 19.40 9.53 -3.85
C VAL A 185 19.51 8.06 -4.26
N GLY A 186 20.33 7.81 -5.28
CA GLY A 186 20.52 6.50 -5.89
C GLY A 186 20.17 6.49 -7.37
N GLU A 187 20.16 5.32 -7.98
CA GLU A 187 19.95 5.13 -9.41
C GLU A 187 18.52 4.69 -9.70
N ILE A 188 17.95 5.23 -10.78
CA ILE A 188 16.67 4.76 -11.33
C ILE A 188 17.01 3.91 -12.55
N GLU A 189 16.93 2.59 -12.37
CA GLU A 189 17.05 1.61 -13.46
C GLU A 189 15.66 0.99 -13.74
N PRO A 190 14.90 1.53 -14.71
CA PRO A 190 13.54 1.05 -14.96
C PRO A 190 13.51 -0.39 -15.48
N LYS A 191 12.47 -1.14 -15.10
CA LYS A 191 12.13 -2.43 -15.71
C LYS A 191 10.67 -2.42 -16.11
N ASP A 192 10.30 -3.18 -17.13
CA ASP A 192 8.94 -3.18 -17.65
C ASP A 192 7.94 -3.95 -16.76
N TYR A 193 6.93 -3.24 -16.28
CA TYR A 193 5.76 -3.82 -15.62
C TYR A 193 4.50 -3.59 -16.45
N SER A 194 3.65 -4.60 -16.48
CA SER A 194 2.35 -4.51 -17.14
C SER A 194 1.36 -5.46 -16.48
N LEU A 195 0.08 -5.15 -16.61
CA LEU A 195 -0.98 -6.09 -16.29
C LEU A 195 -1.17 -7.06 -17.47
N SER A 196 -1.40 -8.34 -17.15
CA SER A 196 -1.83 -9.32 -18.15
C SER A 196 -3.13 -8.88 -18.81
N PHE A 197 -3.40 -9.40 -20.00
CA PHE A 197 -4.65 -9.10 -20.72
C PHE A 197 -5.91 -9.34 -19.86
N THR A 198 -5.95 -10.47 -19.15
CA THR A 198 -7.05 -10.82 -18.23
C THR A 198 -7.17 -9.84 -17.06
N SER A 199 -6.06 -9.49 -16.42
CA SER A 199 -6.04 -8.50 -15.32
C SER A 199 -6.49 -7.12 -15.80
N ARG A 200 -6.13 -6.73 -17.04
CA ARG A 200 -6.60 -5.47 -17.64
C ARG A 200 -8.11 -5.46 -17.85
N ILE A 201 -8.69 -6.58 -18.30
CA ILE A 201 -10.14 -6.70 -18.48
C ILE A 201 -10.86 -6.60 -17.14
N LEU A 202 -10.40 -7.32 -16.11
CA LEU A 202 -10.98 -7.26 -14.77
C LEU A 202 -10.95 -5.82 -14.22
N GLY A 203 -9.83 -5.12 -14.39
CA GLY A 203 -9.71 -3.72 -14.01
C GLY A 203 -10.72 -2.79 -14.69
N LYS A 204 -10.99 -2.99 -15.98
CA LYS A 204 -11.99 -2.21 -16.73
C LYS A 204 -13.42 -2.45 -16.24
N LEU A 205 -13.72 -3.66 -15.76
CA LEU A 205 -15.03 -4.01 -15.22
C LEU A 205 -15.23 -3.52 -13.77
N ARG A 206 -14.17 -2.99 -13.12
CA ARG A 206 -14.17 -2.51 -11.73
C ARG A 206 -14.69 -3.54 -10.71
N ILE A 207 -14.45 -4.82 -10.99
CA ILE A 207 -14.83 -5.96 -10.14
C ILE A 207 -13.64 -6.31 -9.25
#